data_AF-A0A6G3TE93-F1
#
_entry.id   AF-A0A6G3TE93-F1
#
_cell.length_a   1.000
_cell.length_b   1.000
_cell.length_c   1.000
_cell.angle_alpha   90.00
_cell.angle_beta   90.00
_cell.angle_gamma   90.00
#
_symmetry.space_group_name_H-M   'P 1'
#
loop_
_entity.id
_entity.type
_entity.pdbx_description
1 polymer ?
#
loop_
_entity_poly.entity_id
_entity_poly.type
_entity_poly.pdbx_seq_one_letter_code
_entity_poly.pdbx_strand_id
1 'polypeptide(L)'
;GAGVAASAATRLPDLAGLAPEQRRDLLLAAVRAECAAVLGHPSGDAVAAERAFLELGMDSLTTLELRNRLGAATGLRLAPDVVLRGRTPEGLAALLADEVTGPGGGAETPSSPPTLYGSMLRAAVDRGRVPQFVELLADTADFRSSFRTPEPDVLPEPVELVRGTGEGPGIFCFPTVLASSGPVQYARLAAALPGEHSVTAFALPGYQDDGMRLPADLGALVEAAATAVRDRSAGAPAVLLGYSSGGLLAQAVAERLEDWGVHPAALVLIDSQVLGDGLLDRLGAELMAGMTARLGGAATRLDDVRLTAMGRYLRLLADYTPGAVKAPTLLGVAGSPVPGWTPEHRWQASWPRPHERVDLSGDHFSVMEDHAEPTASAVATWLGHVLSEGER
;
A
#
# COMPACT_ATOMS: atom_id res chain seq x y z
N GLY A 1 -8.08 27.84 31.77
CA GLY A 1 -7.63 28.08 30.39
C GLY A 1 -6.18 28.50 30.44
N ALA A 2 -5.29 27.67 29.92
CA ALA A 2 -3.89 27.99 29.69
C ALA A 2 -3.50 27.25 28.40
N GLY A 3 -3.14 28.02 27.38
CA GLY A 3 -2.94 27.54 26.02
C GLY A 3 -1.71 26.63 25.91
N VAL A 4 -1.85 25.57 25.13
CA VAL A 4 -0.73 24.81 24.59
C VAL A 4 -0.05 25.71 23.57
N ALA A 5 1.14 26.19 23.91
CA ALA A 5 2.00 26.91 22.98
C ALA A 5 2.48 25.92 21.91
N ALA A 6 2.11 26.17 20.65
CA ALA A 6 2.77 25.56 19.51
C ALA A 6 4.25 25.95 19.57
N SER A 7 5.13 24.95 19.76
CA SER A 7 6.57 25.16 19.62
C SER A 7 6.85 25.58 18.18
N ALA A 8 7.18 26.85 17.96
CA ALA A 8 7.60 27.35 16.67
C ALA A 8 8.90 26.62 16.28
N ALA A 9 8.90 25.96 15.12
CA ALA A 9 10.10 25.31 14.59
C ALA A 9 11.25 26.33 14.54
N THR A 10 12.31 26.08 15.32
CA THR A 10 13.51 26.92 15.31
C THR A 10 14.14 26.81 13.93
N ARG A 11 14.21 27.93 13.20
CA ARG A 11 14.94 27.98 11.92
C ARG A 11 16.38 27.55 12.13
N LEU A 12 16.83 26.65 11.26
CA LEU A 12 18.23 26.23 11.22
C LEU A 12 19.13 27.41 10.80
N PRO A 13 20.40 27.43 11.26
CA PRO A 13 21.41 28.36 10.76
C PRO A 13 21.63 28.18 9.26
N ASP A 14 22.37 29.12 8.65
CA ASP A 14 22.66 29.08 7.20
C ASP A 14 23.37 27.77 6.81
N LEU A 15 22.60 26.87 6.20
CA LEU A 15 23.03 25.53 5.80
C LEU A 15 24.02 25.57 4.62
N ALA A 16 23.97 26.62 3.78
CA ALA A 16 24.84 26.74 2.62
C ALA A 16 26.29 27.09 3.01
N GLY A 17 26.48 27.77 4.15
CA GLY A 17 27.78 28.14 4.69
C GLY A 17 28.50 27.05 5.51
N LEU A 18 27.86 25.90 5.76
CA LEU A 18 28.41 24.82 6.58
C LEU A 18 29.25 23.83 5.76
N ALA A 19 30.23 23.19 6.43
CA ALA A 19 30.93 22.05 5.87
C ALA A 19 29.95 20.90 5.58
N PRO A 20 30.18 20.07 4.53
CA PRO A 20 29.23 19.03 4.11
C PRO A 20 28.81 18.06 5.22
N GLU A 21 29.75 17.68 6.07
CA GLU A 21 29.54 16.75 7.19
C GLU A 21 28.69 17.41 8.29
N GLN A 22 29.04 18.64 8.68
CA GLN A 22 28.29 19.42 9.66
C GLN A 22 26.86 19.72 9.20
N ARG A 23 26.68 19.96 7.90
CA ARG A 23 25.36 20.16 7.29
C ARG A 23 24.52 18.89 7.36
N ARG A 24 25.09 17.73 7.03
CA ARG A 24 24.38 16.43 7.10
C ARG A 24 23.96 16.11 8.53
N ASP A 25 24.84 16.28 9.50
CA ASP A 25 24.54 16.02 10.92
C ASP A 25 23.41 16.92 11.43
N LEU A 26 23.46 18.21 11.07
CA LEU A 26 22.46 19.19 11.48
C LEU A 26 21.10 18.91 10.82
N LEU A 27 21.09 18.53 9.54
CA LEU A 27 19.87 18.14 8.82
C LEU A 27 19.29 16.84 9.38
N LEU A 28 20.12 15.85 9.71
CA LEU A 28 19.67 14.60 10.31
C LEU A 28 19.03 14.86 11.69
N ALA A 29 19.68 15.68 12.53
CA ALA A 29 19.11 16.08 13.80
C ALA A 29 17.75 16.78 13.64
N ALA A 30 17.63 17.68 12.65
CA ALA A 30 16.38 18.37 12.35
C ALA A 30 15.28 17.42 11.86
N VAL A 31 15.61 16.51 10.93
CA VAL A 31 14.67 15.49 10.43
C VAL A 31 14.16 14.62 11.57
N ARG A 32 15.04 14.11 12.43
CA ARG A 32 14.65 13.29 13.58
C ARG A 32 13.81 14.05 14.60
N ALA A 33 14.14 15.31 14.87
CA ALA A 33 13.37 16.16 15.77
C ALA A 33 11.96 16.44 15.25
N GLU A 34 11.80 16.76 13.96
CA GLU A 34 10.48 16.98 13.38
C GLU A 34 9.67 15.69 13.26
N CYS A 35 10.31 14.55 12.97
CA CYS A 35 9.67 13.23 13.03
C CYS A 35 9.13 12.95 14.44
N ALA A 36 9.94 13.19 15.47
CA ALA A 36 9.52 13.00 16.85
C ALA A 36 8.31 13.87 17.20
N ALA A 37 8.31 15.12 16.73
CA ALA A 37 7.21 16.03 17.00
C ALA A 37 5.90 15.67 16.27
N VAL A 38 5.99 15.12 15.06
CA VAL A 38 4.82 14.62 14.30
C VAL A 38 4.28 13.31 14.89
N LEU A 39 5.17 12.41 15.34
CA LEU A 39 4.82 11.10 15.89
C LEU A 39 4.52 11.11 17.39
N GLY A 40 4.71 12.25 18.07
CA GLY A 40 4.48 12.37 19.52
C GLY A 40 5.58 11.76 20.40
N HIS A 41 6.79 11.57 19.88
CA HIS A 41 7.95 11.10 20.64
C HIS A 41 8.60 12.22 21.46
N PRO A 42 9.26 11.90 22.60
CA PRO A 42 9.82 12.90 23.52
C PRO A 42 11.04 13.65 22.96
N SER A 43 11.79 13.06 22.03
CA SER A 43 12.94 13.68 21.37
C SER A 43 13.27 13.00 20.05
N GLY A 44 14.06 13.66 19.20
CA GLY A 44 14.58 13.07 17.97
C GLY A 44 15.47 11.84 18.19
N ASP A 45 16.08 11.70 19.37
CA ASP A 45 16.90 10.53 19.71
C ASP A 45 16.08 9.23 19.78
N ALA A 46 14.78 9.34 20.06
CA ALA A 46 13.86 8.21 20.06
C ALA A 46 13.48 7.73 18.64
N VAL A 47 13.81 8.51 17.59
CA VAL A 47 13.55 8.16 16.19
C VAL A 47 14.81 7.52 15.60
N ALA A 48 14.76 6.27 15.18
CA ALA A 48 15.90 5.59 14.53
C ALA A 48 16.21 6.21 13.15
N ALA A 49 17.50 6.51 12.87
CA ALA A 49 17.89 7.28 11.68
C ALA A 49 17.78 6.48 10.37
N GLU A 50 18.00 5.17 10.46
CA GLU A 50 18.07 4.23 9.34
C GLU A 50 16.73 3.54 9.09
N ARG A 51 15.75 3.75 9.98
CA ARG A 51 14.45 3.06 9.90
C ARG A 51 13.51 3.77 8.93
N ALA A 52 12.76 2.98 8.16
CA ALA A 52 11.83 3.54 7.19
C ALA A 52 10.72 4.34 7.87
N PHE A 53 10.28 5.43 7.26
CA PHE A 53 9.24 6.30 7.81
C PHE A 53 7.91 5.58 8.08
N LEU A 54 7.54 4.62 7.23
CA LEU A 54 6.34 3.80 7.44
C LEU A 54 6.45 2.94 8.69
N GLU A 55 7.63 2.35 8.93
CA GLU A 55 7.87 1.54 10.13
C GLU A 55 7.95 2.37 11.42
N LEU A 56 8.25 3.66 11.29
CA LEU A 56 8.18 4.64 12.38
C LEU A 56 6.74 5.10 12.66
N GLY A 57 5.75 4.63 11.89
CA GLY A 57 4.34 4.98 12.06
C GLY A 57 3.91 6.22 11.28
N MET A 58 4.71 6.72 10.33
CA MET A 58 4.23 7.77 9.44
C MET A 58 3.27 7.23 8.37
N ASP A 59 2.27 8.03 8.09
CA ASP A 59 1.24 7.88 7.06
C ASP A 59 1.25 9.09 6.09
N SER A 60 0.26 9.18 5.21
CA SER A 60 0.20 10.25 4.20
C SER A 60 0.02 11.65 4.79
N LEU A 61 -0.73 11.80 5.90
CA LEU A 61 -0.98 13.10 6.52
C LEU A 61 0.23 13.57 7.33
N THR A 62 0.80 12.68 8.13
CA THR A 62 2.01 12.93 8.92
C THR A 62 3.23 13.18 8.02
N THR A 63 3.31 12.51 6.86
CA THR A 63 4.32 12.80 5.83
C THR A 63 4.21 14.22 5.29
N LEU A 64 2.98 14.69 5.01
CA LEU A 64 2.74 16.06 4.55
C LEU A 64 3.08 17.08 5.64
N GLU A 65 2.73 16.79 6.88
CA GLU A 65 3.07 17.63 8.03
C GLU A 65 4.59 17.72 8.21
N LEU A 66 5.30 16.59 8.21
CA LEU A 66 6.76 16.54 8.31
C LEU A 66 7.41 17.40 7.22
N ARG A 67 6.96 17.28 5.96
CA ARG A 67 7.45 18.09 4.85
C ARG A 67 7.28 19.58 5.14
N ASN A 68 6.09 20.00 5.62
CA ASN A 68 5.82 21.40 5.92
C ASN A 68 6.73 21.94 7.02
N ARG A 69 6.92 21.15 8.08
CA ARG A 69 7.77 21.49 9.22
C ARG A 69 9.24 21.59 8.81
N LEU A 70 9.73 20.65 8.01
CA LEU A 70 11.08 20.69 7.46
C LEU A 70 11.29 21.87 6.50
N GLY A 71 10.33 22.18 5.65
CA GLY A 71 10.38 23.38 4.80
C GLY A 71 10.48 24.66 5.63
N ALA A 72 9.73 24.74 6.73
CA ALA A 72 9.80 25.87 7.65
C ALA A 72 11.14 25.96 8.40
N ALA A 73 11.68 24.83 8.88
CA ALA A 73 12.92 24.76 9.64
C ALA A 73 14.16 25.04 8.76
N THR A 74 14.18 24.51 7.54
CA THR A 74 15.33 24.61 6.62
C THR A 74 15.28 25.84 5.71
N GLY A 75 14.10 26.46 5.55
CA GLY A 75 13.87 27.52 4.57
C GLY A 75 13.84 27.01 3.12
N LEU A 76 13.92 25.69 2.91
CA LEU A 76 13.89 25.07 1.59
C LEU A 76 12.46 24.93 1.08
N ARG A 77 12.30 25.03 -0.24
CA ARG A 77 11.07 24.65 -0.93
C ARG A 77 11.13 23.18 -1.27
N LEU A 78 10.52 22.35 -0.44
CA LEU A 78 10.59 20.90 -0.55
C LEU A 78 9.60 20.34 -1.57
N ALA A 79 10.07 19.44 -2.43
CA ALA A 79 9.21 18.69 -3.35
C ALA A 79 8.16 17.86 -2.57
N PRO A 80 6.93 17.70 -3.10
CA PRO A 80 5.87 16.96 -2.41
C PRO A 80 6.25 15.54 -1.99
N ASP A 81 7.12 14.90 -2.76
CA ASP A 81 7.56 13.51 -2.62
C ASP A 81 8.91 13.37 -1.88
N VAL A 82 9.51 14.45 -1.37
CA VAL A 82 10.88 14.42 -0.81
C VAL A 82 11.05 13.42 0.34
N VAL A 83 10.05 13.30 1.21
CA VAL A 83 10.07 12.39 2.36
C VAL A 83 10.04 10.94 1.88
N LEU A 84 9.27 10.64 0.83
CA LEU A 84 9.21 9.31 0.24
C LEU A 84 10.51 8.94 -0.48
N ARG A 85 11.11 9.87 -1.23
CA ARG A 85 12.42 9.65 -1.86
C ARG A 85 13.49 9.36 -0.81
N GLY A 86 13.41 10.06 0.33
CA GLY A 86 14.33 9.86 1.45
C GLY A 86 14.21 8.50 2.11
N ARG A 87 13.00 7.90 2.13
CA ARG A 87 12.62 6.61 2.74
C ARG A 87 12.87 6.48 4.25
N THR A 88 13.98 7.00 4.75
CA THR A 88 14.45 7.00 6.15
C THR A 88 14.83 8.44 6.56
N PRO A 89 14.91 8.76 7.86
CA PRO A 89 15.44 10.05 8.33
C PRO A 89 16.82 10.40 7.75
N GLU A 90 17.74 9.44 7.69
CA GLU A 90 19.07 9.61 7.12
C GLU A 90 19.02 9.89 5.60
N GLY A 91 18.25 9.11 4.85
CA GLY A 91 18.12 9.31 3.41
C GLY A 91 17.46 10.65 3.07
N LEU A 92 16.48 11.08 3.88
CA LEU A 92 15.89 12.41 3.74
C LEU A 92 16.90 13.52 4.04
N ALA A 93 17.69 13.40 5.11
CA ALA A 93 18.74 14.38 5.44
C ALA A 93 19.78 14.50 4.32
N ALA A 94 20.16 13.39 3.69
CA ALA A 94 21.06 13.39 2.54
C ALA A 94 20.47 14.14 1.34
N LEU A 95 19.21 13.88 0.98
CA LEU A 95 18.53 14.60 -0.11
C LEU A 95 18.44 16.11 0.17
N LEU A 96 18.11 16.49 1.40
CA LEU A 96 18.07 17.89 1.80
C LEU A 96 19.45 18.56 1.70
N ALA A 97 20.52 17.85 2.03
CA ALA A 97 21.88 18.37 1.94
C ALA A 97 22.29 18.67 0.49
N ASP A 98 21.84 17.85 -0.46
CA ASP A 98 22.08 18.05 -1.89
C ASP A 98 21.28 19.25 -2.42
N GLU A 99 20.00 19.39 -2.01
CA GLU A 99 19.11 20.51 -2.37
C GLU A 99 19.63 21.87 -1.87
N VAL A 100 20.30 21.91 -0.71
CA VAL A 100 20.96 23.14 -0.19
C VAL A 100 22.10 23.62 -1.10
N THR A 101 22.76 22.71 -1.83
CA THR A 101 23.90 23.02 -2.71
C THR A 101 23.56 23.15 -4.18
N GLY A 102 22.35 22.77 -4.58
CA GLY A 102 21.88 22.85 -5.96
C GLY A 102 21.58 24.29 -6.40
N PRO A 103 21.77 24.65 -7.67
CA PRO A 103 21.39 25.96 -8.18
C PRO A 103 19.86 26.13 -8.19
N GLY A 104 19.34 26.83 -7.17
CA GLY A 104 18.10 27.62 -7.25
C GLY A 104 16.79 26.87 -7.08
N GLY A 105 16.28 26.84 -5.85
CA GLY A 105 14.86 26.65 -5.59
C GLY A 105 14.04 27.82 -6.15
N GLY A 106 13.01 27.52 -6.95
CA GLY A 106 12.04 28.54 -7.37
C GLY A 106 11.25 28.26 -8.64
N ALA A 107 10.42 27.22 -8.63
CA ALA A 107 9.11 27.27 -9.27
C ALA A 107 8.18 26.36 -8.46
N GLU A 108 6.98 26.83 -8.13
CA GLU A 108 5.84 25.91 -8.09
C GLU A 108 5.81 25.27 -9.47
N THR A 109 6.38 24.07 -9.61
CA THR A 109 5.97 23.25 -10.74
C THR A 109 4.47 23.04 -10.54
N PRO A 110 3.61 23.47 -11.48
CA PRO A 110 2.26 22.93 -11.51
C PRO A 110 2.37 21.41 -11.40
N SER A 111 1.39 20.75 -10.78
CA SER A 111 1.25 19.29 -10.85
C SER A 111 1.74 18.84 -12.22
N SER A 112 2.81 18.03 -12.27
CA SER A 112 3.42 17.60 -13.52
C SER A 112 2.29 17.28 -14.51
N PRO A 113 2.36 17.80 -15.75
CA PRO A 113 1.26 17.69 -16.68
C PRO A 113 0.83 16.22 -16.73
N PRO A 114 -0.48 15.96 -16.67
CA PRO A 114 -0.98 14.61 -16.55
C PRO A 114 -0.40 13.77 -17.68
N THR A 115 0.09 12.58 -17.35
CA THR A 115 0.66 11.66 -18.33
C THR A 115 -0.38 11.31 -19.40
N LEU A 116 0.08 10.73 -20.53
CA LEU A 116 -0.82 10.42 -21.64
C LEU A 116 -1.96 9.52 -21.15
N TYR A 117 -1.64 8.41 -20.48
CA TYR A 117 -2.66 7.50 -19.97
C TYR A 117 -3.41 8.09 -18.78
N GLY A 118 -2.79 8.91 -17.94
CA GLY A 118 -3.49 9.62 -16.87
C GLY A 118 -4.60 10.54 -17.39
N SER A 119 -4.36 11.21 -18.53
CA SER A 119 -5.37 12.04 -19.20
C SER A 119 -6.47 11.22 -19.87
N MET A 120 -6.09 10.11 -20.51
CA MET A 120 -7.04 9.19 -21.13
C MET A 120 -7.91 8.47 -20.10
N LEU A 121 -7.39 8.15 -18.91
CA LEU A 121 -8.18 7.56 -17.82
C LEU A 121 -9.32 8.49 -17.40
N ARG A 122 -9.02 9.77 -17.16
CA ARG A 122 -10.05 10.76 -16.81
C ARG A 122 -11.10 10.85 -17.93
N ALA A 123 -10.66 10.94 -19.17
CA ALA A 123 -11.54 10.96 -20.33
C ALA A 123 -12.40 9.69 -20.47
N ALA A 124 -11.90 8.53 -20.05
CA ALA A 124 -12.60 7.26 -20.05
C ALA A 124 -13.64 7.19 -18.92
N VAL A 125 -13.31 7.68 -17.71
CA VAL A 125 -14.27 7.81 -16.60
C VAL A 125 -15.42 8.72 -17.00
N ASP A 126 -15.12 9.93 -17.49
CA ASP A 126 -16.13 10.93 -17.90
C ASP A 126 -17.08 10.43 -19.00
N ARG A 127 -16.61 9.50 -19.84
CA ARG A 127 -17.35 8.95 -20.99
C ARG A 127 -17.96 7.58 -20.72
N GLY A 128 -17.82 7.01 -19.52
CA GLY A 128 -18.28 5.66 -19.21
C GLY A 128 -17.59 4.57 -20.05
N ARG A 129 -16.30 4.76 -20.36
CA ARG A 129 -15.49 3.87 -21.20
C ARG A 129 -14.31 3.22 -20.45
N VAL A 130 -14.47 3.03 -19.14
CA VAL A 130 -13.43 2.43 -18.28
C VAL A 130 -13.01 1.03 -18.75
N PRO A 131 -13.92 0.09 -19.08
CA PRO A 131 -13.53 -1.25 -19.53
C PRO A 131 -12.62 -1.22 -20.77
N GLN A 132 -12.99 -0.42 -21.79
CA GLN A 132 -12.20 -0.33 -23.04
C GLN A 132 -10.85 0.35 -22.81
N PHE A 133 -10.76 1.27 -21.85
CA PHE A 133 -9.49 1.89 -21.50
C PHE A 133 -8.58 0.93 -20.73
N VAL A 134 -9.13 0.10 -19.84
CA VAL A 134 -8.37 -0.95 -19.15
C VAL A 134 -7.84 -1.99 -20.15
N GLU A 135 -8.62 -2.37 -21.16
CA GLU A 135 -8.17 -3.24 -22.26
C GLU A 135 -6.98 -2.62 -23.01
N LEU A 136 -7.06 -1.33 -23.36
CA LEU A 136 -5.96 -0.61 -23.99
C LEU A 136 -4.68 -0.59 -23.12
N LEU A 137 -4.83 -0.38 -21.81
CA LEU A 137 -3.70 -0.40 -20.88
C LEU A 137 -3.06 -1.79 -20.83
N ALA A 138 -3.88 -2.84 -20.85
CA ALA A 138 -3.41 -4.21 -20.84
C ALA A 138 -2.68 -4.57 -22.15
N ASP A 139 -3.17 -4.12 -23.32
CA ASP A 139 -2.45 -4.26 -24.60
C ASP A 139 -1.13 -3.49 -24.61
N THR A 140 -1.13 -2.29 -24.06
CA THR A 140 0.10 -1.51 -23.88
C THR A 140 1.10 -2.24 -22.99
N ALA A 141 0.63 -2.93 -21.95
CA ALA A 141 1.48 -3.62 -21.01
C ALA A 141 2.25 -4.80 -21.64
N ASP A 142 1.77 -5.35 -22.76
CA ASP A 142 2.46 -6.43 -23.47
C ASP A 142 3.78 -5.97 -24.13
N PHE A 143 4.00 -4.65 -24.24
CA PHE A 143 5.28 -4.07 -24.67
C PHE A 143 6.31 -3.92 -23.52
N ARG A 144 5.91 -4.18 -22.27
CA ARG A 144 6.82 -4.15 -21.13
C ARG A 144 7.56 -5.48 -20.99
N SER A 145 8.74 -5.43 -20.38
CA SER A 145 9.50 -6.62 -20.05
C SER A 145 8.70 -7.52 -19.10
N SER A 146 8.84 -8.84 -19.23
CA SER A 146 8.10 -9.81 -18.40
C SER A 146 8.94 -10.99 -17.94
N PHE A 147 8.46 -11.69 -16.92
CA PHE A 147 9.06 -12.91 -16.38
C PHE A 147 8.04 -14.05 -16.33
N ARG A 148 8.49 -15.27 -16.65
CA ARG A 148 7.69 -16.52 -16.53
C ARG A 148 8.14 -17.38 -15.35
N THR A 149 9.45 -17.47 -15.15
CA THR A 149 10.04 -18.20 -14.03
C THR A 149 10.42 -17.17 -12.97
N PRO A 150 9.99 -17.33 -11.71
CA PRO A 150 10.38 -16.43 -10.65
C PRO A 150 11.88 -16.59 -10.37
N GLU A 151 12.62 -15.52 -10.60
CA GLU A 151 14.02 -15.39 -10.19
C GLU A 151 14.07 -14.81 -8.76
N PRO A 152 15.17 -15.02 -8.01
CA PRO A 152 15.42 -14.25 -6.79
C PRO A 152 15.25 -12.76 -7.07
N ASP A 153 14.57 -12.04 -6.19
CA ASP A 153 14.32 -10.59 -6.26
C ASP A 153 13.35 -10.12 -7.37
N VAL A 154 12.58 -11.03 -7.98
CA VAL A 154 11.55 -10.63 -8.96
C VAL A 154 10.41 -9.82 -8.33
N LEU A 155 10.13 -10.07 -7.05
CA LEU A 155 9.19 -9.27 -6.27
C LEU A 155 9.94 -8.09 -5.65
N PRO A 156 9.34 -6.88 -5.63
CA PRO A 156 9.86 -5.83 -4.79
C PRO A 156 9.84 -6.28 -3.33
N GLU A 157 10.83 -5.82 -2.56
CA GLU A 157 11.00 -6.21 -1.16
C GLU A 157 9.71 -5.97 -0.36
N PRO A 158 9.10 -7.02 0.23
CA PRO A 158 7.95 -6.88 1.12
C PRO A 158 8.27 -5.98 2.31
N VAL A 159 7.31 -5.14 2.69
CA VAL A 159 7.48 -4.17 3.77
C VAL A 159 6.91 -4.74 5.06
N GLU A 160 7.75 -4.91 6.07
CA GLU A 160 7.31 -5.25 7.42
C GLU A 160 6.71 -3.99 8.09
N LEU A 161 5.38 -3.92 8.13
CA LEU A 161 4.66 -2.79 8.71
C LEU A 161 4.67 -2.82 10.23
N VAL A 162 4.58 -4.04 10.79
CA VAL A 162 4.60 -4.28 12.24
C VAL A 162 5.47 -5.50 12.52
N ARG A 163 6.41 -5.35 13.45
CA ARG A 163 7.12 -6.48 14.07
C ARG A 163 6.27 -7.03 15.21
N GLY A 164 5.92 -8.32 15.10
CA GLY A 164 5.19 -9.01 16.16
C GLY A 164 6.06 -9.13 17.42
N THR A 165 5.44 -8.98 18.59
CA THR A 165 6.10 -9.15 19.89
C THR A 165 5.88 -10.54 20.50
N GLY A 166 5.11 -11.41 19.84
CA GLY A 166 4.74 -12.73 20.33
C GLY A 166 4.99 -13.84 19.30
N GLU A 167 4.52 -15.05 19.62
CA GLU A 167 4.56 -16.24 18.74
C GLU A 167 3.34 -16.34 17.81
N GLY A 168 2.55 -15.26 17.70
CA GLY A 168 1.37 -15.21 16.83
C GLY A 168 1.73 -15.39 15.35
N PRO A 169 0.78 -15.85 14.51
CA PRO A 169 1.04 -16.04 13.08
C PRO A 169 1.47 -14.74 12.41
N GLY A 170 2.33 -14.88 11.40
CA GLY A 170 2.64 -13.78 10.49
C GLY A 170 1.48 -13.51 9.53
N ILE A 171 1.09 -12.25 9.39
CA ILE A 171 0.04 -11.79 8.48
C ILE A 171 0.70 -11.23 7.22
N PHE A 172 0.41 -11.84 6.07
CA PHE A 172 0.95 -11.49 4.77
C PHE A 172 -0.12 -10.83 3.90
N CYS A 173 0.04 -9.53 3.66
CA CYS A 173 -0.95 -8.68 3.01
C CYS A 173 -0.70 -8.50 1.50
N PHE A 174 -1.70 -8.76 0.68
CA PHE A 174 -1.66 -8.65 -0.78
C PHE A 174 -2.50 -7.46 -1.28
N PRO A 175 -1.87 -6.39 -1.79
CA PRO A 175 -2.57 -5.15 -2.15
C PRO A 175 -3.49 -5.31 -3.34
N THR A 176 -4.33 -4.30 -3.56
CA THR A 176 -5.10 -4.19 -4.81
C THR A 176 -4.18 -4.15 -6.03
N VAL A 177 -4.67 -4.59 -7.18
CA VAL A 177 -3.98 -4.49 -8.48
C VAL A 177 -4.28 -3.19 -9.23
N LEU A 178 -5.00 -2.27 -8.60
CA LEU A 178 -5.22 -0.94 -9.17
C LEU A 178 -3.95 -0.10 -9.16
N ALA A 179 -3.94 1.04 -9.87
CA ALA A 179 -2.76 1.92 -9.92
C ALA A 179 -2.33 2.46 -8.53
N SER A 180 -3.23 2.41 -7.55
CA SER A 180 -2.97 2.71 -6.13
C SER A 180 -2.28 1.58 -5.35
N SER A 181 -1.90 0.48 -6.01
CA SER A 181 -1.24 -0.67 -5.38
C SER A 181 -0.01 -0.24 -4.58
N GLY A 182 0.09 -0.78 -3.36
CA GLY A 182 1.31 -0.74 -2.56
C GLY A 182 1.10 -1.06 -1.08
N PRO A 183 2.20 -1.30 -0.33
CA PRO A 183 2.15 -1.66 1.08
C PRO A 183 1.45 -0.64 1.99
N VAL A 184 1.48 0.65 1.61
CA VAL A 184 0.89 1.75 2.38
C VAL A 184 -0.61 1.58 2.64
N GLN A 185 -1.32 0.83 1.79
CA GLN A 185 -2.75 0.55 1.95
C GLN A 185 -3.07 -0.21 3.25
N TYR A 186 -2.08 -0.88 3.82
CA TYR A 186 -2.22 -1.68 5.03
C TYR A 186 -1.72 -0.99 6.29
N ALA A 187 -1.06 0.17 6.19
CA ALA A 187 -0.38 0.78 7.34
C ALA A 187 -1.34 1.05 8.53
N ARG A 188 -2.52 1.62 8.24
CA ARG A 188 -3.53 1.90 9.28
C ARG A 188 -4.14 0.63 9.87
N LEU A 189 -4.45 -0.35 9.02
CA LEU A 189 -4.97 -1.66 9.48
C LEU A 189 -3.93 -2.37 10.35
N ALA A 190 -2.69 -2.42 9.89
CA ALA A 190 -1.58 -3.08 10.58
C ALA A 190 -1.32 -2.48 11.96
N ALA A 191 -1.32 -1.15 12.07
CA ALA A 191 -1.13 -0.44 13.33
C ALA A 191 -2.26 -0.71 14.36
N ALA A 192 -3.45 -1.09 13.90
CA ALA A 192 -4.60 -1.38 14.76
C ALA A 192 -4.77 -2.88 15.08
N LEU A 193 -4.00 -3.77 14.46
CA LEU A 193 -4.00 -5.20 14.79
C LEU A 193 -3.26 -5.45 16.13
N PRO A 194 -3.62 -6.52 16.87
CA PRO A 194 -2.91 -6.91 18.08
C PRO A 194 -1.40 -7.11 17.83
N GLY A 195 -0.56 -6.59 18.74
CA GLY A 195 0.89 -6.57 18.57
C GLY A 195 1.59 -7.94 18.60
N GLU A 196 0.85 -9.04 18.83
CA GLU A 196 1.40 -10.40 18.77
C GLU A 196 1.69 -10.87 17.34
N HIS A 197 1.02 -10.29 16.34
CA HIS A 197 1.22 -10.65 14.94
C HIS A 197 2.29 -9.77 14.29
N SER A 198 3.18 -10.39 13.51
CA SER A 198 3.93 -9.64 12.50
C SER A 198 3.03 -9.35 11.30
N VAL A 199 3.14 -8.17 10.69
CA VAL A 199 2.35 -7.79 9.52
C VAL A 199 3.29 -7.35 8.41
N THR A 200 3.34 -8.13 7.34
CA THR A 200 4.16 -7.88 6.14
C THR A 200 3.26 -7.61 4.95
N ALA A 201 3.43 -6.47 4.28
CA ALA A 201 2.67 -6.12 3.09
C ALA A 201 3.53 -6.22 1.83
N PHE A 202 3.02 -6.94 0.84
CA PHE A 202 3.68 -7.13 -0.44
C PHE A 202 3.53 -5.90 -1.33
N ALA A 203 4.54 -5.67 -2.15
CA ALA A 203 4.45 -4.82 -3.32
C ALA A 203 4.40 -5.70 -4.58
N LEU A 204 3.61 -5.30 -5.57
CA LEU A 204 3.51 -6.04 -6.83
C LEU A 204 4.59 -5.56 -7.81
N PRO A 205 5.23 -6.46 -8.58
CA PRO A 205 6.20 -6.05 -9.58
C PRO A 205 5.56 -5.21 -10.68
N GLY A 206 6.30 -4.21 -11.16
CA GLY A 206 5.92 -3.35 -12.28
C GLY A 206 5.23 -2.02 -11.94
N TYR A 207 5.00 -1.72 -10.65
CA TYR A 207 4.39 -0.44 -10.22
C TYR A 207 5.39 0.64 -9.80
N GLN A 208 6.68 0.33 -9.66
CA GLN A 208 7.70 1.26 -9.15
C GLN A 208 8.36 2.06 -10.28
N ASP A 209 8.83 1.36 -11.31
CA ASP A 209 9.49 1.94 -12.48
C ASP A 209 9.26 1.09 -13.74
N ASP A 210 9.63 1.64 -14.90
CA ASP A 210 9.46 1.04 -16.23
C ASP A 210 10.49 -0.06 -16.54
N GLY A 211 11.60 -0.12 -15.80
CA GLY A 211 12.59 -1.20 -15.87
C GLY A 211 12.13 -2.49 -15.20
N MET A 212 11.21 -2.39 -14.24
CA MET A 212 10.67 -3.56 -13.53
C MET A 212 9.78 -4.42 -14.42
N ARG A 213 10.11 -5.72 -14.48
CA ARG A 213 9.38 -6.74 -15.25
C ARG A 213 7.99 -6.99 -14.68
N LEU A 214 7.01 -7.24 -15.55
CA LEU A 214 5.68 -7.70 -15.20
C LEU A 214 5.56 -9.24 -15.23
N PRO A 215 4.63 -9.84 -14.48
CA PRO A 215 4.39 -11.28 -14.60
C PRO A 215 3.79 -11.64 -15.97
N ALA A 216 4.37 -12.65 -16.61
CA ALA A 216 3.93 -13.16 -17.92
C ALA A 216 2.64 -13.99 -17.86
N ASP A 217 2.28 -14.47 -16.68
CA ASP A 217 1.00 -15.12 -16.36
C ASP A 217 0.77 -15.09 -14.84
N LEU A 218 -0.44 -15.45 -14.40
CA LEU A 218 -0.78 -15.47 -12.97
C LEU A 218 0.06 -16.50 -12.21
N GLY A 219 0.41 -17.64 -12.84
CA GLY A 219 1.23 -18.68 -12.24
C GLY A 219 2.62 -18.17 -11.84
N ALA A 220 3.28 -17.40 -12.70
CA ALA A 220 4.58 -16.80 -12.41
C ALA A 220 4.55 -15.89 -11.17
N LEU A 221 3.49 -15.07 -11.04
CA LEU A 221 3.30 -14.20 -9.88
C LEU A 221 3.03 -15.00 -8.60
N VAL A 222 2.12 -15.97 -8.68
CA VAL A 222 1.69 -16.79 -7.55
C VAL A 222 2.83 -17.65 -7.03
N GLU A 223 3.65 -18.23 -7.92
CA GLU A 223 4.86 -18.99 -7.55
C GLU A 223 5.84 -18.12 -6.76
N ALA A 224 6.09 -16.89 -7.24
CA ALA A 224 6.98 -15.94 -6.57
C ALA A 224 6.44 -15.54 -5.18
N ALA A 225 5.16 -15.20 -5.11
CA ALA A 225 4.51 -14.76 -3.88
C ALA A 225 4.40 -15.88 -2.84
N ALA A 226 4.01 -17.09 -3.25
CA ALA A 226 3.96 -18.25 -2.37
C ALA A 226 5.35 -18.63 -1.84
N THR A 227 6.38 -18.56 -2.69
CA THR A 227 7.79 -18.76 -2.26
C THR A 227 8.17 -17.74 -1.19
N ALA A 228 7.91 -16.46 -1.43
CA ALA A 228 8.22 -15.40 -0.49
C ALA A 228 7.46 -15.53 0.85
N VAL A 229 6.20 -15.94 0.84
CA VAL A 229 5.44 -16.23 2.07
C VAL A 229 6.06 -17.40 2.83
N ARG A 230 6.31 -18.53 2.17
CA ARG A 230 6.88 -19.74 2.81
C ARG A 230 8.25 -19.44 3.43
N ASP A 231 9.10 -18.74 2.70
CA ASP A 231 10.46 -18.46 3.14
C ASP A 231 10.47 -17.47 4.32
N ARG A 232 9.56 -16.48 4.31
CA ARG A 232 9.42 -15.50 5.41
C ARG A 232 8.69 -16.03 6.63
N SER A 233 7.74 -16.95 6.45
CA SER A 233 7.07 -17.57 7.59
C SER A 233 8.03 -18.49 8.37
N ALA A 234 9.10 -18.98 7.73
CA ALA A 234 10.11 -19.84 8.35
C ALA A 234 9.51 -21.05 9.09
N GLY A 235 8.39 -21.57 8.59
CA GLY A 235 7.64 -22.68 9.18
C GLY A 235 6.63 -22.27 10.27
N ALA A 236 6.56 -21.00 10.66
CA ALA A 236 5.51 -20.49 11.53
C ALA A 236 4.16 -20.43 10.80
N PRO A 237 3.03 -20.49 11.53
CA PRO A 237 1.70 -20.34 10.94
C PRO A 237 1.56 -18.99 10.20
N ALA A 238 1.02 -19.05 8.99
CA ALA A 238 0.86 -17.88 8.12
C ALA A 238 -0.62 -17.57 7.90
N VAL A 239 -1.01 -16.31 8.06
CA VAL A 239 -2.32 -15.77 7.67
C VAL A 239 -2.13 -14.98 6.38
N LEU A 240 -2.95 -15.24 5.37
CA LEU A 240 -2.96 -14.44 4.14
C LEU A 240 -4.11 -13.44 4.20
N LEU A 241 -3.84 -12.18 3.88
CA LEU A 241 -4.84 -11.12 3.90
C LEU A 241 -4.83 -10.39 2.56
N GLY A 242 -5.98 -10.30 1.89
CA GLY A 242 -6.12 -9.56 0.63
C GLY A 242 -7.19 -8.48 0.74
N TYR A 243 -6.92 -7.31 0.14
CA TYR A 243 -7.90 -6.22 0.03
C TYR A 243 -8.33 -6.05 -1.42
N SER A 244 -9.64 -5.98 -1.66
CA SER A 244 -10.21 -5.79 -3.00
C SER A 244 -9.72 -6.90 -3.96
N SER A 245 -9.20 -6.55 -5.13
CA SER A 245 -8.56 -7.50 -6.06
C SER A 245 -7.35 -8.26 -5.46
N GLY A 246 -6.74 -7.73 -4.40
CA GLY A 246 -5.71 -8.42 -3.63
C GLY A 246 -6.20 -9.69 -2.93
N GLY A 247 -7.52 -9.81 -2.67
CA GLY A 247 -8.14 -11.05 -2.20
C GLY A 247 -8.00 -12.21 -3.20
N LEU A 248 -8.03 -11.92 -4.50
CA LEU A 248 -7.80 -12.93 -5.54
C LEU A 248 -6.35 -13.42 -5.54
N LEU A 249 -5.40 -12.52 -5.29
CA LEU A 249 -3.99 -12.88 -5.14
C LEU A 249 -3.76 -13.71 -3.87
N ALA A 250 -4.30 -13.28 -2.74
CA ALA A 250 -4.20 -14.01 -1.48
C ALA A 250 -4.79 -15.43 -1.60
N GLN A 251 -5.94 -15.56 -2.25
CA GLN A 251 -6.56 -16.85 -2.57
C GLN A 251 -5.67 -17.73 -3.47
N ALA A 252 -5.15 -17.18 -4.57
CA ALA A 252 -4.29 -17.94 -5.49
C ALA A 252 -2.99 -18.38 -4.82
N VAL A 253 -2.44 -17.56 -3.93
CA VAL A 253 -1.27 -17.90 -3.10
C VAL A 253 -1.63 -18.99 -2.08
N ALA A 254 -2.81 -18.93 -1.45
CA ALA A 254 -3.29 -19.98 -0.55
C ALA A 254 -3.36 -21.33 -1.27
N GLU A 255 -3.98 -21.38 -2.44
CA GLU A 255 -4.06 -22.59 -3.27
C GLU A 255 -2.67 -23.14 -3.58
N ARG A 256 -1.73 -22.26 -3.96
CA ARG A 256 -0.38 -22.68 -4.29
C ARG A 256 0.41 -23.21 -3.09
N LEU A 257 0.25 -22.59 -1.93
CA LEU A 257 0.86 -23.06 -0.70
C LEU A 257 0.30 -24.44 -0.31
N GLU A 258 -1.02 -24.62 -0.42
CA GLU A 258 -1.65 -25.91 -0.10
C GLU A 258 -1.23 -27.03 -1.06
N ASP A 259 -1.02 -26.73 -2.34
CA ASP A 259 -0.42 -27.65 -3.31
C ASP A 259 0.99 -28.11 -2.92
N TRP A 260 1.73 -27.28 -2.18
CA TRP A 260 3.05 -27.62 -1.61
C TRP A 260 2.95 -28.32 -0.25
N GLY A 261 1.75 -28.54 0.27
CA GLY A 261 1.54 -29.06 1.62
C GLY A 261 1.83 -28.03 2.73
N VAL A 262 1.93 -26.75 2.39
CA VAL A 262 2.00 -25.64 3.36
C VAL A 262 0.59 -25.12 3.56
N HIS A 263 0.03 -25.29 4.75
CA HIS A 263 -1.36 -24.89 5.02
C HIS A 263 -1.40 -23.54 5.74
N PRO A 264 -1.89 -22.47 5.09
CA PRO A 264 -2.13 -21.21 5.79
C PRO A 264 -3.11 -21.42 6.95
N ALA A 265 -2.86 -20.74 8.06
CA ALA A 265 -3.73 -20.80 9.24
C ALA A 265 -5.09 -20.13 8.99
N ALA A 266 -5.12 -19.11 8.14
CA ALA A 266 -6.35 -18.44 7.72
C ALA A 266 -6.16 -17.65 6.41
N LEU A 267 -7.28 -17.40 5.72
CA LEU A 267 -7.41 -16.48 4.60
C LEU A 267 -8.41 -15.37 4.93
N VAL A 268 -7.98 -14.12 4.87
CA VAL A 268 -8.81 -12.94 5.16
C VAL A 268 -9.01 -12.14 3.89
N LEU A 269 -10.27 -11.91 3.53
CA LEU A 269 -10.69 -11.18 2.34
C LEU A 269 -11.42 -9.91 2.75
N ILE A 270 -10.80 -8.75 2.55
CA ILE A 270 -11.41 -7.45 2.85
C ILE A 270 -12.04 -6.89 1.58
N ASP A 271 -13.36 -6.83 1.58
CA ASP A 271 -14.23 -6.35 0.51
C ASP A 271 -13.82 -6.84 -0.89
N SER A 272 -13.51 -8.14 -0.97
CA SER A 272 -12.97 -8.79 -2.16
C SER A 272 -14.07 -9.51 -2.94
N GLN A 273 -13.97 -9.46 -4.28
CA GLN A 273 -14.92 -10.11 -5.18
C GLN A 273 -14.23 -10.54 -6.47
N VAL A 274 -14.81 -11.54 -7.16
CA VAL A 274 -14.31 -12.01 -8.45
C VAL A 274 -14.47 -10.94 -9.54
N LEU A 275 -13.49 -10.80 -10.43
CA LEU A 275 -13.54 -9.80 -11.51
C LEU A 275 -14.51 -10.22 -12.64
N GLY A 276 -14.60 -11.53 -12.92
CA GLY A 276 -15.28 -12.12 -14.08
C GLY A 276 -16.80 -11.94 -14.21
N ASP A 277 -17.45 -11.15 -13.33
CA ASP A 277 -18.89 -10.82 -13.41
C ASP A 277 -19.11 -9.34 -13.81
N GLY A 278 -18.35 -8.86 -14.80
CA GLY A 278 -18.44 -7.49 -15.32
C GLY A 278 -18.19 -6.43 -14.25
N LEU A 279 -17.26 -6.69 -13.31
CA LEU A 279 -17.02 -5.80 -12.18
C LEU A 279 -16.71 -4.36 -12.63
N LEU A 280 -15.86 -4.22 -13.64
CA LEU A 280 -15.48 -2.92 -14.18
C LEU A 280 -16.62 -2.24 -14.95
N ASP A 281 -17.53 -3.00 -15.55
CA ASP A 281 -18.74 -2.43 -16.18
C ASP A 281 -19.68 -1.86 -15.12
N ARG A 282 -19.85 -2.57 -14.01
CA ARG A 282 -20.81 -2.20 -12.95
C ARG A 282 -20.28 -1.13 -12.00
N LEU A 283 -19.01 -1.24 -11.58
CA LEU A 283 -18.44 -0.43 -10.51
C LEU A 283 -17.24 0.42 -10.96
N GLY A 284 -16.74 0.21 -12.18
CA GLY A 284 -15.43 0.71 -12.62
C GLY A 284 -15.29 2.23 -12.62
N ALA A 285 -16.34 2.99 -12.95
CA ALA A 285 -16.28 4.45 -12.97
C ALA A 285 -15.90 5.03 -11.59
N GLU A 286 -16.67 4.68 -10.55
CA GLU A 286 -16.42 5.14 -9.19
C GLU A 286 -15.17 4.48 -8.56
N LEU A 287 -14.85 3.24 -8.94
CA LEU A 287 -13.57 2.62 -8.56
C LEU A 287 -12.38 3.43 -9.06
N MET A 288 -12.39 3.82 -10.34
CA MET A 288 -11.29 4.59 -10.95
C MET A 288 -11.23 6.02 -10.42
N ALA A 289 -12.39 6.65 -10.21
CA ALA A 289 -12.47 7.98 -9.60
C ALA A 289 -11.94 7.96 -8.15
N GLY A 290 -12.41 7.02 -7.33
CA GLY A 290 -11.98 6.84 -5.94
C GLY A 290 -10.50 6.47 -5.81
N MET A 291 -9.97 5.64 -6.71
CA MET A 291 -8.53 5.37 -6.82
C MET A 291 -7.75 6.64 -7.15
N THR A 292 -8.20 7.42 -8.13
CA THR A 292 -7.51 8.65 -8.57
C THR A 292 -7.50 9.70 -7.47
N ALA A 293 -8.60 9.85 -6.72
CA ALA A 293 -8.68 10.77 -5.59
C ALA A 293 -7.62 10.44 -4.51
N ARG A 294 -7.41 9.15 -4.24
CA ARG A 294 -6.43 8.66 -3.24
C ARG A 294 -4.99 8.84 -3.69
N LEU A 295 -4.71 8.68 -4.98
CA LEU A 295 -3.40 9.00 -5.55
C LEU A 295 -3.16 10.51 -5.64
N GLY A 296 -4.21 11.32 -5.80
CA GLY A 296 -4.12 12.78 -5.79
C GLY A 296 -3.81 13.38 -4.41
N GLY A 297 -4.19 12.67 -3.33
CA GLY A 297 -3.88 13.04 -1.95
C GLY A 297 -2.63 12.34 -1.36
N ALA A 298 -2.15 11.26 -2.00
CA ALA A 298 -0.95 10.54 -1.60
C ALA A 298 0.31 11.07 -2.28
N ALA A 299 1.48 10.81 -1.67
CA ALA A 299 2.76 11.14 -2.30
C ALA A 299 3.15 10.18 -3.45
N THR A 300 2.36 9.13 -3.69
CA THR A 300 2.43 8.25 -4.85
C THR A 300 1.64 8.85 -6.01
N ARG A 301 2.32 9.16 -7.12
CA ARG A 301 1.68 9.75 -8.30
C ARG A 301 1.03 8.69 -9.18
N LEU A 302 -0.04 9.10 -9.87
CA LEU A 302 -0.55 8.35 -11.01
C LEU A 302 0.35 8.62 -12.22
N ASP A 303 0.94 7.57 -12.78
CA ASP A 303 1.78 7.63 -13.97
C ASP A 303 1.45 6.47 -14.95
N ASP A 304 2.09 6.51 -16.12
CA ASP A 304 1.88 5.53 -17.18
C ASP A 304 2.41 4.13 -16.79
N VAL A 305 3.41 4.05 -15.90
CA VAL A 305 3.98 2.79 -15.41
C VAL A 305 2.94 2.04 -14.55
N ARG A 306 2.32 2.73 -13.59
CA ARG A 306 1.28 2.16 -12.73
C ARG A 306 0.01 1.82 -13.49
N LEU A 307 -0.36 2.64 -14.48
CA LEU A 307 -1.54 2.39 -15.31
C LEU A 307 -1.36 1.16 -16.20
N THR A 308 -0.21 1.00 -16.84
CA THR A 308 0.08 -0.21 -17.64
C THR A 308 0.21 -1.45 -16.77
N ALA A 309 0.82 -1.35 -15.57
CA ALA A 309 0.82 -2.44 -14.61
C ALA A 309 -0.60 -2.85 -14.22
N MET A 310 -1.45 -1.89 -13.84
CA MET A 310 -2.86 -2.14 -13.54
C MET A 310 -3.57 -2.88 -14.67
N GLY A 311 -3.41 -2.43 -15.93
CA GLY A 311 -3.97 -3.12 -17.09
C GLY A 311 -3.53 -4.59 -17.17
N ARG A 312 -2.23 -4.85 -16.98
CA ARG A 312 -1.68 -6.20 -16.96
C ARG A 312 -2.33 -7.09 -15.89
N TYR A 313 -2.35 -6.64 -14.64
CA TYR A 313 -2.86 -7.46 -13.55
C TYR A 313 -4.37 -7.68 -13.63
N LEU A 314 -5.14 -6.66 -14.06
CA LEU A 314 -6.58 -6.82 -14.31
C LEU A 314 -6.83 -7.88 -15.39
N ARG A 315 -6.02 -7.91 -16.47
CA ARG A 315 -6.08 -8.97 -17.49
C ARG A 315 -5.71 -10.35 -16.92
N LEU A 316 -4.69 -10.45 -16.08
CA LEU A 316 -4.30 -11.73 -15.47
C LEU A 316 -5.36 -12.30 -14.52
N LEU A 317 -6.13 -11.44 -13.87
CA LEU A 317 -7.16 -11.83 -12.92
C LEU A 317 -8.57 -11.93 -13.52
N ALA A 318 -8.77 -11.48 -14.77
CA ALA A 318 -10.09 -11.43 -15.40
C ALA A 318 -10.79 -12.79 -15.44
N ASP A 319 -10.04 -13.83 -15.82
CA ASP A 319 -10.54 -15.21 -15.95
C ASP A 319 -10.23 -16.07 -14.71
N TYR A 320 -9.60 -15.48 -13.68
CA TYR A 320 -9.26 -16.23 -12.48
C TYR A 320 -10.52 -16.57 -11.67
N THR A 321 -10.71 -17.86 -11.42
CA THR A 321 -11.78 -18.36 -10.57
C THR A 321 -11.15 -18.96 -9.31
N PRO A 322 -11.46 -18.43 -8.11
CA PRO A 322 -11.00 -18.99 -6.84
C PRO A 322 -11.21 -20.51 -6.78
N GLY A 323 -10.17 -21.29 -6.49
CA GLY A 323 -10.18 -22.71 -6.16
C GLY A 323 -10.62 -23.00 -4.73
N ALA A 324 -10.61 -24.27 -4.32
CA ALA A 324 -10.90 -24.66 -2.95
C ALA A 324 -9.61 -24.60 -2.11
N VAL A 325 -9.71 -24.05 -0.90
CA VAL A 325 -8.63 -24.04 0.10
C VAL A 325 -9.16 -24.63 1.41
N LYS A 326 -8.30 -25.28 2.18
CA LYS A 326 -8.60 -25.79 3.51
C LYS A 326 -8.53 -24.69 4.57
N ALA A 327 -7.76 -23.63 4.32
CA ALA A 327 -7.66 -22.49 5.21
C ALA A 327 -9.05 -21.93 5.55
N PRO A 328 -9.41 -21.78 6.85
CA PRO A 328 -10.58 -21.02 7.26
C PRO A 328 -10.56 -19.66 6.59
N THR A 329 -11.70 -19.23 6.05
CA THR A 329 -11.78 -18.02 5.24
C THR A 329 -12.79 -17.03 5.82
N LEU A 330 -12.36 -15.78 6.01
CA LEU A 330 -13.21 -14.65 6.38
C LEU A 330 -13.44 -13.75 5.17
N LEU A 331 -14.69 -13.35 4.93
CA LEU A 331 -15.06 -12.27 4.03
C LEU A 331 -15.61 -11.09 4.85
N GLY A 332 -14.83 -10.02 4.94
CA GLY A 332 -15.30 -8.72 5.41
C GLY A 332 -15.99 -7.97 4.27
N VAL A 333 -17.24 -7.56 4.45
CA VAL A 333 -18.03 -6.86 3.43
C VAL A 333 -18.29 -5.43 3.85
N ALA A 334 -17.98 -4.46 2.99
CA ALA A 334 -18.23 -3.04 3.27
C ALA A 334 -19.73 -2.80 3.57
N GLY A 335 -20.01 -2.06 4.64
CA GLY A 335 -21.38 -1.79 5.11
C GLY A 335 -22.10 -0.69 4.34
N SER A 336 -21.35 0.16 3.62
CA SER A 336 -21.88 1.29 2.86
C SER A 336 -21.40 1.26 1.40
N PRO A 337 -22.20 1.72 0.43
CA PRO A 337 -21.73 1.87 -0.94
C PRO A 337 -20.76 3.05 -1.06
N VAL A 338 -19.81 2.93 -1.98
CA VAL A 338 -19.10 4.12 -2.50
C VAL A 338 -20.15 5.07 -3.12
N PRO A 339 -20.06 6.40 -2.93
CA PRO A 339 -20.97 7.34 -3.57
C PRO A 339 -21.06 7.10 -5.08
N GLY A 340 -22.28 6.97 -5.60
CA GLY A 340 -22.55 6.60 -7.00
C GLY A 340 -22.93 5.12 -7.19
N TRP A 341 -22.53 4.23 -6.27
CA TRP A 341 -23.03 2.86 -6.27
C TRP A 341 -24.42 2.77 -5.66
N THR A 342 -25.28 2.01 -6.33
CA THR A 342 -26.65 1.72 -5.94
C THR A 342 -26.85 0.21 -5.84
N PRO A 343 -27.89 -0.30 -5.16
CA PRO A 343 -28.14 -1.74 -5.05
C PRO A 343 -28.17 -2.49 -6.40
N GLU A 344 -28.62 -1.85 -7.48
CA GLU A 344 -28.67 -2.41 -8.83
C GLU A 344 -27.28 -2.77 -9.36
N HIS A 345 -26.23 -2.08 -8.89
CA HIS A 345 -24.85 -2.36 -9.27
C HIS A 345 -24.29 -3.61 -8.60
N ARG A 346 -24.98 -4.22 -7.62
CA ARG A 346 -24.53 -5.40 -6.86
C ARG A 346 -23.11 -5.20 -6.31
N TRP A 347 -22.92 -4.11 -5.57
CA TRP A 347 -21.61 -3.64 -5.10
C TRP A 347 -21.07 -4.40 -3.89
N GLN A 348 -21.95 -5.03 -3.11
CA GLN A 348 -21.56 -5.78 -1.92
C GLN A 348 -20.69 -6.96 -2.31
N ALA A 349 -19.53 -7.09 -1.67
CA ALA A 349 -18.61 -8.19 -1.91
C ALA A 349 -19.29 -9.57 -1.74
N SER A 350 -18.95 -10.47 -2.65
CA SER A 350 -19.42 -11.85 -2.68
C SER A 350 -18.29 -12.77 -3.08
N TRP A 351 -18.19 -13.92 -2.40
CA TRP A 351 -17.13 -14.90 -2.62
C TRP A 351 -17.70 -16.29 -2.93
N PRO A 352 -17.19 -17.00 -3.96
CA PRO A 352 -17.78 -18.25 -4.43
C PRO A 352 -17.38 -19.49 -3.61
N ARG A 353 -16.51 -19.33 -2.61
CA ARG A 353 -15.99 -20.43 -1.77
C ARG A 353 -16.54 -20.34 -0.35
N PRO A 354 -16.58 -21.45 0.42
CA PRO A 354 -17.02 -21.41 1.82
C PRO A 354 -16.24 -20.35 2.61
N HIS A 355 -16.97 -19.51 3.35
CA HIS A 355 -16.40 -18.45 4.15
C HIS A 355 -17.35 -18.09 5.29
N GLU A 356 -16.79 -17.55 6.36
CA GLU A 356 -17.53 -16.76 7.33
C GLU A 356 -17.61 -15.31 6.85
N ARG A 357 -18.73 -14.65 7.11
CA ARG A 357 -18.97 -13.27 6.69
C ARG A 357 -19.05 -12.36 7.90
N VAL A 358 -18.43 -11.19 7.81
CA VAL A 358 -18.62 -10.07 8.73
C VAL A 358 -18.92 -8.79 7.96
N ASP A 359 -19.88 -8.00 8.45
CA ASP A 359 -20.15 -6.68 7.89
C ASP A 359 -19.20 -5.65 8.53
N LEU A 360 -18.54 -4.87 7.69
CA LEU A 360 -17.55 -3.85 8.08
C LEU A 360 -18.17 -2.46 8.07
N SER A 361 -17.58 -1.54 8.83
CA SER A 361 -17.97 -0.12 8.79
C SER A 361 -17.28 0.58 7.63
N GLY A 362 -18.04 1.39 6.88
CA GLY A 362 -17.52 2.16 5.75
C GLY A 362 -17.83 1.57 4.38
N ASP A 363 -17.28 2.22 3.36
CA ASP A 363 -17.32 1.81 1.96
C ASP A 363 -16.07 1.02 1.55
N HIS A 364 -16.04 0.57 0.29
CA HIS A 364 -14.93 -0.21 -0.29
C HIS A 364 -13.55 0.33 0.07
N PHE A 365 -13.39 1.65 0.14
CA PHE A 365 -12.11 2.26 0.43
C PHE A 365 -11.93 2.59 1.90
N SER A 366 -12.95 3.19 2.53
CA SER A 366 -12.83 3.68 3.91
C SER A 366 -12.67 2.55 4.93
N VAL A 367 -13.06 1.31 4.61
CA VAL A 367 -12.76 0.12 5.43
C VAL A 367 -11.26 -0.08 5.72
N MET A 368 -10.38 0.39 4.83
CA MET A 368 -8.91 0.34 5.00
C MET A 368 -8.32 1.68 5.45
N GLU A 369 -9.12 2.75 5.50
CA GLU A 369 -8.68 4.11 5.77
C GLU A 369 -9.26 4.63 7.09
N ASP A 370 -10.44 5.25 7.05
CA ASP A 370 -11.06 5.88 8.22
C ASP A 370 -11.68 4.86 9.18
N HIS A 371 -11.98 3.67 8.67
CA HIS A 371 -12.52 2.54 9.42
C HIS A 371 -11.51 1.39 9.54
N ALA A 372 -10.22 1.66 9.39
CA ALA A 372 -9.17 0.64 9.53
C ALA A 372 -9.15 -0.02 10.92
N GLU A 373 -9.35 0.75 12.00
CA GLU A 373 -9.38 0.23 13.37
C GLU A 373 -10.55 -0.75 13.62
N PRO A 374 -11.83 -0.41 13.32
CA PRO A 374 -12.91 -1.38 13.45
C PRO A 374 -12.76 -2.58 12.52
N THR A 375 -12.19 -2.41 11.31
CA THR A 375 -11.84 -3.53 10.42
C THR A 375 -10.80 -4.45 11.07
N ALA A 376 -9.73 -3.90 11.62
CA ALA A 376 -8.70 -4.67 12.33
C ALA A 376 -9.27 -5.43 13.53
N SER A 377 -10.17 -4.80 14.29
CA SER A 377 -10.85 -5.43 15.43
C SER A 377 -11.72 -6.63 15.00
N ALA A 378 -12.46 -6.50 13.90
CA ALA A 378 -13.26 -7.60 13.35
C ALA A 378 -12.38 -8.77 12.88
N VAL A 379 -11.28 -8.47 12.18
CA VAL A 379 -10.30 -9.47 11.73
C VAL A 379 -9.65 -10.17 12.92
N ALA A 380 -9.17 -9.42 13.91
CA ALA A 380 -8.51 -9.95 15.09
C ALA A 380 -9.45 -10.85 15.93
N THR A 381 -10.71 -10.43 16.10
CA THR A 381 -11.72 -11.22 16.82
C THR A 381 -11.94 -12.57 16.14
N TRP A 382 -12.10 -12.57 14.82
CA TRP A 382 -12.27 -13.82 14.07
C TRP A 382 -11.02 -14.69 14.10
N LEU A 383 -9.83 -14.10 13.92
CA LEU A 383 -8.54 -14.82 14.01
C LEU A 383 -8.38 -15.50 15.38
N GLY A 384 -8.69 -14.81 16.47
CA GLY A 384 -8.63 -15.38 17.82
C GLY A 384 -9.51 -16.62 17.98
N HIS A 385 -10.67 -16.67 17.34
CA HIS A 385 -11.53 -17.86 17.34
C HIS A 385 -10.92 -19.00 16.53
N VAL A 386 -10.59 -18.78 15.25
CA VAL A 386 -10.13 -19.87 14.36
C VAL A 386 -8.76 -20.43 14.75
N LEU A 387 -7.86 -19.60 15.28
CA LEU A 387 -6.55 -20.06 15.74
C LEU A 387 -6.66 -20.89 17.03
N SER A 388 -7.59 -20.56 17.93
CA SER A 388 -7.84 -21.35 19.15
C SER A 388 -8.54 -22.69 18.90
N GLU A 389 -9.21 -22.86 17.76
CA GLU A 389 -9.85 -24.11 17.36
C GLU A 389 -8.88 -25.06 16.67
N GLY A 390 -7.87 -24.54 15.96
CA GLY A 390 -6.82 -25.34 15.33
C GLY A 390 -5.78 -25.93 16.29
N GLU A 391 -5.67 -25.40 17.51
CA GLU A 391 -4.78 -25.92 18.57
C GLU A 391 -5.40 -27.08 19.40
N ARG A 392 -6.69 -27.37 19.22
CA ARG A 392 -7.42 -28.46 19.89
C ARG A 392 -7.59 -29.66 18.99
#